data_AF-A0A7X8N420-F1
#
_entry.id   AF-A0A7X8N420-F1
#
_cell.length_a   1.000
_cell.length_b   1.000
_cell.length_c   1.000
_cell.angle_alpha   90.00
_cell.angle_beta   90.00
_cell.angle_gamma   90.00
#
_symmetry.space_group_name_H-M   'P 1'
#
loop_
_entity.id
_entity.type
_entity.pdbx_description
1 polymer ?
#
loop_
_entity_poly.entity_id
_entity_poly.type
_entity_poly.pdbx_seq_one_letter_code
_entity_poly.pdbx_strand_id
1 'polypeptide(L)'
;MEKQILELLIGLDTEVKGMRGDVNDLKSETTSLRSEMTGMKTEMRSIKTEMGNMKSEIGSMKTEMGNMKSEIGNMKTEMGGMKSEIGSMKTEMGGMKLEIRNMKTEMGGMKSEIGSMKTEMGSIKTEVGSIKTEVGSMKIGIGSIKFEIVNMKTEMHERFNTVEAKLDGIGGQFELTNELRMNDFDFIDNKVNRLEKEIFIMKSKSKR
;
A
#
# COMPACT_ATOMS: atom_id res chain seq x y z
N MET A 1 -39.53 -148.35 -20.85
CA MET A 1 -38.41 -147.53 -21.35
C MET A 1 -38.94 -146.28 -22.05
N GLU A 2 -39.78 -146.41 -23.09
CA GLU A 2 -40.33 -145.25 -23.83
C GLU A 2 -41.12 -144.25 -22.97
N LYS A 3 -41.99 -144.71 -22.06
CA LYS A 3 -42.79 -143.82 -21.18
C LYS A 3 -41.93 -142.92 -20.28
N GLN A 4 -40.87 -143.48 -19.68
CA GLN A 4 -39.94 -142.73 -18.84
C GLN A 4 -39.12 -141.72 -19.65
N ILE A 5 -38.77 -142.06 -20.90
CA ILE A 5 -38.12 -141.12 -21.83
C ILE A 5 -39.06 -139.96 -22.19
N LEU A 6 -40.36 -140.24 -22.40
CA LEU A 6 -41.36 -139.22 -22.72
C LEU A 6 -41.57 -138.23 -21.56
N GLU A 7 -41.67 -138.71 -20.32
CA GLU A 7 -41.79 -137.88 -19.12
C GLU A 7 -40.54 -136.99 -18.91
N LEU A 8 -39.34 -137.53 -19.16
CA LEU A 8 -38.09 -136.77 -19.14
C LEU A 8 -38.04 -135.67 -20.22
N LEU A 9 -38.49 -135.97 -21.44
CA LEU A 9 -38.56 -135.00 -22.54
C LEU A 9 -39.55 -133.87 -22.23
N ILE A 10 -40.69 -134.17 -21.60
CA ILE A 10 -41.67 -133.17 -21.17
C ILE A 10 -41.07 -132.28 -20.06
N GLY A 11 -40.38 -132.87 -19.08
CA GLY A 11 -39.68 -132.12 -18.03
C GLY A 11 -38.63 -131.16 -18.58
N LEU A 12 -37.79 -131.66 -19.50
CA LEU A 12 -36.80 -130.85 -20.22
C LEU A 12 -37.45 -129.72 -21.03
N ASP A 13 -38.56 -129.96 -21.73
CA ASP A 13 -39.30 -128.92 -22.47
C ASP A 13 -39.84 -127.83 -21.53
N THR A 14 -40.38 -128.21 -20.37
CA THR A 14 -40.84 -127.24 -19.36
C THR A 14 -39.70 -126.40 -18.78
N GLU A 15 -38.55 -127.01 -18.50
CA GLU A 15 -37.36 -126.31 -18.00
C GLU A 15 -36.78 -125.36 -19.05
N VAL A 16 -36.68 -125.81 -20.31
CA VAL A 16 -36.24 -124.96 -21.44
C VAL A 16 -37.18 -123.79 -21.66
N LYS A 17 -38.51 -123.97 -21.51
CA LYS A 17 -39.49 -122.87 -21.55
C LYS A 17 -39.29 -121.89 -20.40
N GLY A 18 -39.05 -122.38 -19.19
CA GLY A 18 -38.75 -121.55 -18.01
C GLY A 18 -37.49 -120.73 -18.21
N MET A 19 -36.38 -121.37 -18.57
CA MET A 19 -35.11 -120.70 -18.90
C MET A 19 -35.27 -119.65 -20.00
N ARG A 20 -36.11 -119.92 -21.01
CA ARG A 20 -36.39 -118.93 -22.08
C ARG A 20 -37.16 -117.72 -21.56
N GLY A 21 -38.04 -117.91 -20.58
CA GLY A 21 -38.71 -116.84 -19.84
C GLY A 21 -37.68 -115.97 -19.10
N ASP A 22 -36.85 -116.58 -18.25
CA ASP A 22 -35.81 -115.89 -17.49
C ASP A 22 -34.83 -115.12 -18.40
N VAL A 23 -34.44 -115.71 -19.52
CA VAL A 23 -33.58 -115.05 -20.53
C VAL A 23 -34.26 -113.82 -21.13
N ASN A 24 -35.57 -113.87 -21.37
CA ASN A 24 -36.31 -112.71 -21.89
C ASN A 24 -36.45 -111.61 -20.83
N ASP A 25 -36.67 -111.97 -19.57
CA ASP A 25 -36.78 -111.01 -18.46
C ASP A 25 -35.43 -110.34 -18.19
N LEU A 26 -34.35 -111.11 -18.10
CA LEU A 26 -32.98 -110.58 -17.98
C LEU A 26 -32.61 -109.66 -19.16
N LYS A 27 -33.07 -109.98 -20.37
CA LYS A 27 -32.84 -109.14 -21.55
C LYS A 27 -33.61 -107.82 -21.46
N SER A 28 -34.84 -107.85 -20.95
CA SER A 28 -35.64 -106.65 -20.70
C SER A 28 -35.00 -105.77 -19.64
N GLU A 29 -34.58 -106.34 -18.50
CA GLU A 29 -33.89 -105.63 -17.43
C GLU A 29 -32.56 -105.02 -17.90
N THR A 30 -31.76 -105.79 -18.64
CA THR A 30 -30.51 -105.31 -19.25
C THR A 30 -30.76 -104.12 -20.17
N THR A 31 -31.87 -104.15 -20.93
CA THR A 31 -32.25 -103.05 -21.83
C THR A 31 -32.66 -101.80 -21.04
N SER A 32 -33.41 -101.97 -19.94
CA SER A 32 -33.80 -100.87 -19.04
C SER A 32 -32.59 -100.23 -18.38
N LEU A 33 -31.72 -101.03 -17.75
CA LEU A 33 -30.48 -100.56 -17.12
C LEU A 33 -29.58 -99.82 -18.10
N ARG A 34 -29.51 -100.29 -19.36
CA ARG A 34 -28.77 -99.59 -20.41
C ARG A 34 -29.38 -98.22 -20.73
N SER A 35 -30.71 -98.10 -20.73
CA SER A 35 -31.41 -96.82 -20.91
C SER A 35 -31.12 -95.86 -19.76
N GLU A 36 -31.26 -96.32 -18.51
CA GLU A 36 -30.94 -95.52 -17.32
C GLU A 36 -29.48 -95.05 -17.31
N MET A 37 -28.54 -95.94 -17.63
CA MET A 37 -27.11 -95.61 -17.75
C MET A 37 -26.87 -94.53 -18.82
N THR A 38 -27.61 -94.54 -19.93
CA THR A 38 -27.54 -93.47 -20.94
C THR A 38 -28.14 -92.15 -20.46
N GLY A 39 -29.22 -92.20 -19.67
CA GLY A 39 -29.82 -91.04 -19.01
C GLY A 39 -28.83 -90.39 -18.03
N MET A 40 -28.28 -91.17 -17.10
CA MET A 40 -27.28 -90.70 -16.13
C MET A 40 -26.05 -90.10 -16.81
N LYS A 41 -25.55 -90.71 -17.90
CA LYS A 41 -24.44 -90.15 -18.68
C LYS A 41 -24.78 -88.80 -19.31
N THR A 42 -26.04 -88.55 -19.64
CA THR A 42 -26.50 -87.29 -20.23
C THR A 42 -26.61 -86.21 -19.15
N GLU A 43 -27.23 -86.53 -18.01
CA GLU A 43 -27.29 -85.64 -16.85
C GLU A 43 -25.90 -85.25 -16.35
N MET A 44 -24.97 -86.22 -16.24
CA MET A 44 -23.61 -85.95 -15.80
C MET A 44 -22.86 -85.00 -16.76
N ARG A 45 -23.13 -85.07 -18.06
CA ARG A 45 -22.60 -84.11 -19.03
C ARG A 45 -23.21 -82.72 -18.84
N SER A 46 -24.51 -82.64 -18.59
CA SER A 46 -25.21 -81.37 -18.32
C SER A 46 -24.63 -80.68 -17.10
N ILE A 47 -24.52 -81.41 -15.97
CA ILE A 47 -23.95 -80.91 -14.72
C ILE A 47 -22.51 -80.42 -14.92
N LYS A 48 -21.71 -81.15 -15.70
CA LYS A 48 -20.33 -80.74 -16.01
C LYS A 48 -20.26 -79.43 -16.78
N THR A 49 -21.18 -79.21 -17.72
CA THR A 49 -21.30 -77.95 -18.47
C THR A 49 -21.73 -76.81 -17.56
N GLU A 50 -22.77 -77.00 -16.74
CA GLU A 50 -23.25 -75.98 -15.79
C GLU A 50 -22.16 -75.57 -14.80
N MET A 51 -21.39 -76.54 -14.28
CA MET A 51 -20.25 -76.28 -13.39
C MET A 51 -19.15 -75.47 -14.08
N GLY A 52 -18.91 -75.72 -15.38
CA GLY A 52 -17.99 -74.91 -16.20
C GLY A 52 -18.47 -73.47 -16.36
N ASN A 53 -19.77 -73.28 -16.60
CA ASN A 53 -20.38 -71.96 -16.73
C ASN A 53 -20.31 -71.19 -15.41
N MET A 54 -20.72 -71.79 -14.29
CA MET A 54 -20.63 -71.18 -12.95
C MET A 54 -19.19 -70.77 -12.61
N LYS A 55 -18.20 -71.62 -12.96
CA LYS A 55 -16.79 -71.29 -12.71
C LYS A 55 -16.33 -70.06 -13.51
N SER A 56 -16.80 -69.93 -14.75
CA SER A 56 -16.52 -68.75 -15.59
C SER A 56 -17.18 -67.49 -15.04
N GLU A 57 -18.43 -67.61 -14.58
CA GLU A 57 -19.20 -66.50 -14.00
C GLU A 57 -18.57 -65.97 -12.71
N ILE A 58 -18.14 -66.87 -11.81
CA ILE A 58 -17.37 -66.54 -10.61
C ILE A 58 -16.06 -65.82 -10.97
N GLY A 59 -15.38 -66.26 -12.03
CA GLY A 59 -14.17 -65.60 -12.54
C GLY A 59 -14.42 -64.17 -13.00
N SER A 60 -15.53 -63.94 -13.72
CA SER A 60 -15.96 -62.61 -14.16
C SER A 60 -16.26 -61.70 -12.97
N MET A 61 -17.08 -62.17 -12.02
CA MET A 61 -17.44 -61.40 -10.82
C MET A 61 -16.21 -61.01 -9.98
N LYS A 62 -15.22 -61.92 -9.87
CA LYS A 62 -13.97 -61.62 -9.16
C LYS A 62 -13.17 -60.51 -9.84
N THR A 63 -13.19 -60.47 -11.18
CA THR A 63 -12.51 -59.43 -11.96
C THR A 63 -13.21 -58.08 -11.79
N GLU A 64 -14.54 -58.04 -11.92
CA GLU A 64 -15.33 -56.83 -11.71
C GLU A 64 -15.14 -56.26 -10.30
N MET A 65 -15.14 -57.11 -9.28
CA MET A 65 -14.89 -56.70 -7.90
C MET A 65 -13.48 -56.12 -7.71
N GLY A 66 -12.48 -56.66 -8.41
CA GLY A 66 -11.12 -56.10 -8.44
C GLY A 66 -11.06 -54.70 -9.07
N ASN A 67 -11.79 -54.51 -10.18
CA ASN A 67 -11.89 -53.22 -10.86
C ASN A 67 -12.58 -52.18 -9.99
N MET A 68 -13.74 -52.50 -9.40
CA MET A 68 -14.46 -51.61 -8.49
C MET A 68 -13.60 -51.21 -7.29
N LYS A 69 -12.83 -52.14 -6.71
CA LYS A 69 -11.92 -51.82 -5.60
C LYS A 69 -10.83 -50.83 -6.02
N SER A 70 -10.34 -50.94 -7.25
CA SER A 70 -9.33 -50.03 -7.79
C SER A 70 -9.91 -48.64 -8.05
N GLU A 71 -11.12 -48.55 -8.64
CA GLU A 71 -11.84 -47.29 -8.84
C GLU A 71 -12.12 -46.57 -7.52
N ILE A 72 -12.57 -47.28 -6.49
CA ILE A 72 -12.75 -46.72 -5.14
C ILE A 72 -11.43 -46.16 -4.58
N GLY A 73 -10.32 -46.86 -4.81
CA GLY A 73 -8.99 -46.39 -4.41
C GLY A 73 -8.59 -45.09 -5.11
N ASN A 74 -8.85 -44.99 -6.41
CA ASN A 74 -8.58 -43.80 -7.21
C ASN A 74 -9.43 -42.61 -6.75
N MET A 75 -10.75 -42.81 -6.61
CA MET A 75 -11.66 -41.76 -6.11
C MET A 75 -11.26 -41.25 -4.72
N LYS A 76 -10.81 -42.14 -3.83
CA LYS A 76 -10.33 -41.74 -2.50
C LYS A 76 -9.07 -40.87 -2.58
N THR A 77 -8.18 -41.17 -3.53
CA THR A 77 -6.95 -40.40 -3.76
C THR A 77 -7.26 -39.02 -4.32
N GLU A 78 -8.13 -38.94 -5.34
CA GLU A 78 -8.59 -37.67 -5.92
C GLU A 78 -9.27 -36.78 -4.88
N MET A 79 -10.16 -37.35 -4.07
CA MET A 79 -10.83 -36.61 -3.00
C MET A 79 -9.85 -36.10 -1.93
N GLY A 80 -8.77 -36.85 -1.65
CA GLY A 80 -7.67 -36.39 -0.81
C GLY A 80 -6.90 -35.21 -1.42
N GLY A 81 -6.66 -35.24 -2.73
CA GLY A 81 -6.05 -34.15 -3.49
C GLY A 81 -6.89 -32.88 -3.44
N MET A 82 -8.18 -32.98 -3.77
CA MET A 82 -9.13 -31.84 -3.73
C MET A 82 -9.22 -31.22 -2.34
N LYS A 83 -9.24 -32.04 -1.28
CA LYS A 83 -9.26 -31.52 0.10
C LYS A 83 -8.01 -30.73 0.45
N SER A 84 -6.85 -31.15 -0.06
CA SER A 84 -5.58 -30.46 0.15
C SER A 84 -5.54 -29.13 -0.60
N GLU A 85 -6.02 -29.11 -1.85
CA GLU A 85 -6.13 -27.90 -2.68
C GLU A 85 -7.06 -26.86 -2.03
N ILE A 86 -8.24 -27.27 -1.56
CA ILE A 86 -9.16 -26.40 -0.80
C ILE A 86 -8.48 -25.81 0.44
N GLY A 87 -7.68 -26.61 1.15
CA GLY A 87 -6.91 -26.15 2.31
C GLY A 87 -5.88 -25.08 1.95
N SER A 88 -5.17 -25.26 0.83
CA SER A 88 -4.22 -24.29 0.29
C SER A 88 -4.90 -22.97 -0.09
N MET A 89 -5.99 -23.04 -0.87
CA MET A 89 -6.76 -21.86 -1.29
C MET A 89 -7.32 -21.08 -0.09
N LYS A 90 -7.76 -21.77 0.97
CA LYS A 90 -8.23 -21.11 2.20
C LYS A 90 -7.12 -20.35 2.91
N THR A 91 -5.90 -20.90 2.90
CA THR A 91 -4.72 -20.26 3.51
C THR A 91 -4.31 -19.02 2.72
N GLU A 92 -4.22 -19.13 1.39
CA GLU A 92 -3.92 -18.02 0.49
C GLU A 92 -4.93 -16.88 0.63
N MET A 93 -6.22 -17.19 0.60
CA MET A 93 -7.28 -16.20 0.81
C MET A 93 -7.21 -15.54 2.20
N GLY A 94 -6.74 -16.27 3.22
CA GLY A 94 -6.44 -15.70 4.54
C GLY A 94 -5.30 -14.68 4.50
N GLY A 95 -4.22 -15.00 3.77
CA GLY A 95 -3.08 -14.10 3.54
C GLY A 95 -3.48 -12.82 2.81
N MET A 96 -4.21 -12.94 1.69
CA MET A 96 -4.67 -11.79 0.92
C MET A 96 -5.56 -10.85 1.74
N LYS A 97 -6.43 -11.39 2.61
CA LYS A 97 -7.26 -10.57 3.52
C LYS A 97 -6.43 -9.77 4.52
N LEU A 98 -5.32 -10.34 5.01
CA LEU A 98 -4.41 -9.64 5.92
C LEU A 98 -3.68 -8.51 5.19
N GLU A 99 -3.19 -8.78 3.99
CA GLU A 99 -2.48 -7.81 3.15
C GLU A 99 -3.37 -6.60 2.81
N ILE A 100 -4.62 -6.84 2.41
CA ILE A 100 -5.63 -5.78 2.16
C ILE A 100 -5.85 -4.92 3.41
N ARG A 101 -5.91 -5.53 4.60
CA ARG A 101 -6.07 -4.79 5.86
C ARG A 101 -4.86 -3.91 6.16
N ASN A 102 -3.66 -4.42 5.92
CA ASN A 102 -2.41 -3.67 6.13
C ASN A 102 -2.34 -2.46 5.18
N MET A 103 -2.57 -2.67 3.88
CA MET A 103 -2.61 -1.60 2.88
C MET A 103 -3.64 -0.52 3.24
N LYS A 104 -4.82 -0.90 3.74
CA LYS A 104 -5.85 0.06 4.17
C LYS A 104 -5.39 0.90 5.36
N THR A 105 -4.62 0.30 6.27
CA THR A 105 -4.06 0.98 7.44
C THR A 105 -2.98 1.98 7.03
N GLU A 106 -2.05 1.55 6.17
CA GLU A 106 -0.99 2.42 5.62
C GLU A 106 -1.58 3.61 4.86
N MET A 107 -2.57 3.37 4.00
CA MET A 107 -3.25 4.44 3.28
C MET A 107 -3.96 5.43 4.21
N GLY A 108 -4.51 4.96 5.34
CA GLY A 108 -5.05 5.83 6.40
C GLY A 108 -3.98 6.68 7.07
N GLY A 109 -2.80 6.11 7.33
CA GLY A 109 -1.63 6.81 7.85
C GLY A 109 -1.16 7.92 6.91
N MET A 110 -0.92 7.59 5.64
CA MET A 110 -0.50 8.55 4.61
C MET A 110 -1.50 9.70 4.44
N LYS A 111 -2.81 9.42 4.47
CA LYS A 111 -3.84 10.46 4.38
C LYS A 111 -3.78 11.44 5.57
N SER A 112 -3.47 10.92 6.76
CA SER A 112 -3.33 11.75 7.97
C SER A 112 -2.08 12.64 7.90
N GLU A 113 -0.96 12.08 7.43
CA GLU A 113 0.29 12.82 7.21
C GLU A 113 0.14 13.95 6.19
N ILE A 114 -0.50 13.68 5.06
CA ILE A 114 -0.84 14.71 4.05
C ILE A 114 -1.70 15.83 4.68
N GLY A 115 -2.67 15.48 5.52
CA GLY A 115 -3.49 16.44 6.24
C GLY A 115 -2.67 17.34 7.18
N SER A 116 -1.71 16.76 7.89
CA SER A 116 -0.79 17.50 8.76
C SER A 116 0.09 18.47 7.97
N MET A 117 0.73 17.99 6.89
CA MET A 117 1.57 18.83 6.02
C MET A 117 0.80 19.99 5.41
N LYS A 118 -0.47 19.77 5.00
CA LYS A 118 -1.32 20.83 4.47
C LYS A 118 -1.62 21.91 5.51
N THR A 119 -1.80 21.51 6.77
CA THR A 119 -2.02 22.43 7.89
C THR A 119 -0.78 23.25 8.19
N GLU A 120 0.38 22.60 8.26
CA GLU A 120 1.68 23.26 8.47
C GLU A 120 1.99 24.26 7.36
N MET A 121 1.79 23.88 6.09
CA MET A 121 1.95 24.79 4.94
C MET A 121 1.02 26.01 5.03
N GLY A 122 -0.21 25.82 5.52
CA GLY A 122 -1.14 26.92 5.79
C GLY A 122 -0.65 27.89 6.86
N SER A 123 -0.05 27.35 7.94
CA SER A 123 0.56 28.14 9.02
C SER A 123 1.74 28.96 8.49
N ILE A 124 2.67 28.32 7.78
CA ILE A 124 3.84 28.99 7.17
C ILE A 124 3.39 30.12 6.22
N LYS A 125 2.38 29.87 5.39
CA LYS A 125 1.84 30.89 4.48
C LYS A 125 1.31 32.12 5.23
N THR A 126 0.69 31.90 6.39
CA THR A 126 0.16 32.98 7.24
C THR A 126 1.31 33.78 7.87
N GLU A 127 2.32 33.09 8.40
CA GLU A 127 3.50 33.70 8.99
C GLU A 127 4.27 34.57 7.97
N VAL A 128 4.49 34.04 6.75
CA VAL A 128 5.10 34.80 5.65
C VAL A 128 4.28 36.05 5.31
N GLY A 129 2.95 35.97 5.35
CA GLY A 129 2.07 37.12 5.19
C GLY A 129 2.24 38.19 6.27
N SER A 130 2.39 37.77 7.52
CA SER A 130 2.66 38.66 8.66
C SER A 130 4.00 39.38 8.49
N ILE A 131 5.07 38.62 8.23
CA ILE A 131 6.41 39.17 8.00
C ILE A 131 6.41 40.18 6.86
N LYS A 132 5.70 39.89 5.75
CA LYS A 132 5.59 40.83 4.62
C LYS A 132 4.93 42.15 5.03
N THR A 133 3.94 42.10 5.91
CA THR A 133 3.23 43.28 6.44
C THR A 133 4.12 44.10 7.38
N GLU A 134 4.86 43.43 8.26
CA GLU A 134 5.83 44.06 9.15
C GLU A 134 6.95 44.76 8.36
N VAL A 135 7.51 44.07 7.35
CA VAL A 135 8.51 44.65 6.44
C VAL A 135 7.96 45.88 5.70
N GLY A 136 6.70 45.84 5.26
CA GLY A 136 6.03 46.99 4.66
C GLY A 136 5.96 48.18 5.62
N SER A 137 5.57 47.92 6.87
CA SER A 137 5.47 48.94 7.92
C SER A 137 6.83 49.55 8.27
N MET A 138 7.87 48.72 8.38
CA MET A 138 9.25 49.19 8.59
C MET A 138 9.74 50.07 7.45
N LYS A 139 9.44 49.72 6.19
CA LYS A 139 9.80 50.57 5.03
C LYS A 139 9.14 51.94 5.08
N ILE A 140 7.87 52.01 5.49
CA ILE A 140 7.17 53.29 5.70
C ILE A 140 7.84 54.09 6.80
N GLY A 141 8.14 53.46 7.95
CA GLY A 141 8.85 54.11 9.06
C GLY A 141 10.21 54.68 8.66
N ILE A 142 11.02 53.92 7.91
CA ILE A 142 12.30 54.40 7.36
C ILE A 142 12.08 55.60 6.43
N GLY A 143 11.03 55.58 5.61
CA GLY A 143 10.67 56.71 4.75
C GLY A 143 10.36 57.98 5.54
N SER A 144 9.60 57.86 6.63
CA SER A 144 9.27 58.97 7.54
C SER A 144 10.52 59.57 8.20
N ILE A 145 11.38 58.71 8.77
CA ILE A 145 12.63 59.14 9.40
C ILE A 145 13.53 59.85 8.39
N LYS A 146 13.63 59.33 7.16
CA LYS A 146 14.41 59.97 6.09
C LYS A 146 13.86 61.36 5.75
N PHE A 147 12.54 61.54 5.71
CA PHE A 147 11.91 62.83 5.49
C PHE A 147 12.21 63.81 6.63
N GLU A 148 12.09 63.38 7.88
CA GLU A 148 12.42 64.20 9.06
C GLU A 148 13.89 64.64 9.05
N ILE A 149 14.83 63.74 8.72
CA ILE A 149 16.26 64.07 8.60
C ILE A 149 16.48 65.15 7.54
N VAL A 150 15.82 65.05 6.37
CA VAL A 150 15.92 66.07 5.32
C VAL A 150 15.37 67.40 5.81
N ASN A 151 14.22 67.40 6.49
CA ASN A 151 13.62 68.63 7.01
C ASN A 151 14.52 69.29 8.07
N MET A 152 15.02 68.53 9.05
CA MET A 152 15.96 69.02 10.06
C MET A 152 17.24 69.56 9.42
N LYS A 153 17.77 68.89 8.40
CA LYS A 153 18.95 69.36 7.66
C LYS A 153 18.68 70.72 7.02
N THR A 154 17.53 70.91 6.37
CA THR A 154 17.13 72.17 5.76
C THR A 154 16.98 73.27 6.81
N GLU A 155 16.25 73.03 7.90
CA GLU A 155 16.09 73.98 9.00
C GLU A 155 17.43 74.40 9.61
N MET A 156 18.36 73.46 9.74
CA MET A 156 19.71 73.75 10.24
C MET A 156 20.51 74.63 9.27
N HIS A 157 20.39 74.41 7.95
CA HIS A 157 21.03 75.30 6.96
C HIS A 157 20.45 76.71 7.02
N GLU A 158 19.13 76.86 7.12
CA GLU A 158 18.48 78.17 7.25
C GLU A 158 18.91 78.92 8.52
N ARG A 159 19.02 78.20 9.64
CA ARG A 159 19.56 78.75 10.89
C ARG A 159 21.02 79.18 10.74
N PHE A 160 21.85 78.39 10.05
CA PHE A 160 23.25 78.71 9.81
C PHE A 160 23.38 79.98 8.96
N ASN A 161 22.65 80.08 7.85
CA ASN A 161 22.60 81.27 7.00
C ASN A 161 22.16 82.52 7.80
N THR A 162 21.17 82.36 8.69
CA THR A 162 20.72 83.44 9.56
C THR A 162 21.81 83.90 10.54
N VAL A 163 22.60 82.96 11.07
CA VAL A 163 23.72 83.27 11.97
C VAL A 163 24.85 83.98 11.21
N GLU A 164 25.22 83.50 10.02
CA GLU A 164 26.20 84.16 9.14
C GLU A 164 25.78 85.61 8.86
N ALA A 165 24.55 85.83 8.40
CA ALA A 165 24.06 87.19 8.10
C ALA A 165 24.08 88.12 9.33
N LYS A 166 23.79 87.59 10.53
CA LYS A 166 23.90 88.36 11.78
C LYS A 166 25.35 88.68 12.13
N LEU A 167 26.28 87.75 11.95
CA LEU A 167 27.71 87.96 12.19
C LEU A 167 28.27 89.02 11.24
N ASP A 168 27.94 88.95 9.96
CA ASP A 168 28.32 89.96 8.96
C ASP A 168 27.79 91.35 9.34
N GLY A 169 26.51 91.41 9.76
CA GLY A 169 25.89 92.65 10.23
C GLY A 169 26.58 93.24 11.46
N ILE A 170 26.96 92.40 12.44
CA ILE A 170 27.73 92.83 13.62
C ILE A 170 29.12 93.32 13.21
N GLY A 171 29.79 92.62 12.29
CA GLY A 171 31.08 93.02 11.74
C GLY A 171 31.03 94.42 11.13
N GLY A 172 30.06 94.68 10.25
CA GLY A 172 29.89 96.01 9.65
C GLY A 172 29.54 97.11 10.66
N GLN A 173 28.72 96.81 11.68
CA GLN A 173 28.44 97.76 12.77
C GLN A 173 29.70 98.10 13.59
N PHE A 174 30.55 97.11 13.85
CA PHE A 174 31.82 97.31 14.55
C PHE A 174 32.78 98.18 13.73
N GLU A 175 32.91 97.93 12.43
CA GLU A 175 33.72 98.75 11.51
C GLU A 175 33.25 100.21 11.49
N LEU A 176 31.95 100.47 11.30
CA LEU A 176 31.38 101.81 11.31
C LEU A 176 31.58 102.53 12.65
N THR A 177 31.37 101.82 13.76
CA THR A 177 31.59 102.37 15.11
C THR A 177 33.05 102.74 15.32
N ASN A 178 33.97 101.90 14.85
CA ASN A 178 35.40 102.14 14.96
C ASN A 178 35.82 103.34 14.08
N GLU A 179 35.30 103.44 12.86
CA GLU A 179 35.54 104.57 11.96
C GLU A 179 35.02 105.89 12.54
N LEU A 180 33.81 105.93 13.09
CA LEU A 180 33.26 107.09 13.80
C LEU A 180 34.13 107.50 14.99
N ARG A 181 34.58 106.53 15.80
CA ARG A 181 35.48 106.80 16.94
C ARG A 181 36.83 107.37 16.50
N MET A 182 37.39 106.90 15.39
CA MET A 182 38.64 107.45 14.85
C MET A 182 38.43 108.88 14.37
N ASN A 183 37.34 109.16 13.65
CA ASN A 183 36.97 110.50 13.23
C ASN A 183 36.77 111.46 14.42
N ASP A 184 36.10 111.00 15.48
CA ASP A 184 35.92 111.76 16.72
C ASP A 184 37.26 112.03 17.41
N PHE A 185 38.17 111.04 17.45
CA PHE A 185 39.52 111.19 17.99
C PHE A 185 40.33 112.23 17.22
N ASP A 186 40.33 112.14 15.88
CA ASP A 186 41.00 113.10 15.00
C ASP A 186 40.45 114.52 15.19
N PHE A 187 39.14 114.67 15.34
CA PHE A 187 38.52 115.97 15.64
C PHE A 187 38.97 116.54 16.99
N ILE A 188 38.99 115.71 18.03
CA ILE A 188 39.44 116.10 19.37
C ILE A 188 40.93 116.46 19.34
N ASP A 189 41.78 115.65 18.72
CA ASP A 189 43.23 115.89 18.62
C ASP A 189 43.52 117.22 17.91
N ASN A 190 42.86 117.47 16.77
CA ASN A 190 42.96 118.75 16.07
C ASN A 190 42.52 119.94 16.94
N LYS A 191 41.44 119.80 17.71
CA LYS A 191 40.96 120.84 18.62
C LYS A 191 41.92 121.08 19.79
N VAL A 192 42.47 120.02 20.38
CA VAL A 192 43.48 120.10 21.44
C VAL A 192 44.73 120.79 20.91
N ASN A 193 45.27 120.35 19.78
CA ASN A 193 46.42 120.97 19.11
C ASN A 193 46.21 122.48 18.84
N ARG A 194 45.00 122.88 18.43
CA ARG A 194 44.65 124.29 18.24
C ARG A 194 44.64 125.05 19.58
N LEU A 195 44.00 124.51 20.61
CA LEU A 195 43.95 125.13 21.94
C LEU A 195 45.36 125.25 22.55
N GLU A 196 46.22 124.24 22.39
CA GLU A 196 47.61 124.29 22.83
C GLU A 196 48.39 125.42 22.15
N LYS A 197 48.22 125.60 20.83
CA LYS A 197 48.78 126.73 20.08
C LYS A 197 48.26 128.07 20.60
N GLU A 198 46.95 128.20 20.82
CA GLU A 198 46.32 129.42 21.35
C GLU A 198 46.86 129.76 22.77
N ILE A 199 46.98 128.76 23.65
CA ILE A 199 47.56 128.90 24.99
C ILE A 199 49.02 129.33 24.94
N PHE A 200 49.83 128.74 24.05
CA PHE A 200 51.24 129.12 23.86
C PHE A 200 51.37 130.60 23.46
N ILE A 201 50.55 131.06 22.51
CA ILE A 201 50.50 132.46 22.08
C ILE A 201 50.12 133.37 23.26
N MET A 202 49.07 133.03 24.03
CA MET A 202 48.66 133.83 25.20
C MET A 202 49.76 133.93 26.26
N LYS A 203 50.41 132.82 26.61
CA LYS A 203 51.54 132.82 27.56
C LYS A 203 52.73 133.64 27.08
N SER A 204 53.00 133.65 25.77
CA SER A 204 54.07 134.47 25.18
C SER A 204 53.77 135.98 25.22
N LYS A 205 52.49 136.37 25.09
CA LYS A 205 52.04 137.77 25.19
C LYS A 205 52.03 138.29 26.63
N SER A 206 51.72 137.44 27.61
CA SER A 206 51.69 137.80 29.04
C SER A 206 53.08 137.98 29.67
N LYS A 207 54.17 137.66 28.96
CA LYS A 207 55.57 137.80 29.42
C LYS A 207 56.31 139.04 28.85
N ARG A 208 55.59 139.93 28.15
CA ARG A 208 56.08 141.25 27.73
C ARG A 208 55.42 142.33 28.58
#